data_AF-A0A3D3W488-F1
#
_entry.id   AF-A0A3D3W488-F1
#
_cell.length_a   1.000
_cell.length_b   1.000
_cell.length_c   1.000
_cell.angle_alpha   90.00
_cell.angle_beta   90.00
_cell.angle_gamma   90.00
#
_symmetry.space_group_name_H-M   'P 1'
#
loop_
_entity.id
_entity.type
_entity.pdbx_description
1 polymer ?
#
loop_
_entity_poly.entity_id
_entity_poly.type
_entity_poly.pdbx_seq_one_letter_code
_entity_poly.pdbx_strand_id
1 'polypeptide(L)'
;VFQVGAEESAVTGVAAAEPSALLSALLSAKCDYDVQVTVLQGTAMLQVAGGELQMLPAGVQAEWQVVDGGETSGFRQIPSTPATIPVWMLAPETEPVPEAASVRTQLTKSLEAGGDPREAILPLVADRNPEVGLLATEVLVLTRSVDSLLNLFFEDLDEVVQRRIIDGLQAIAGSSETARELIRESLSTRLPMAEAININSLLNGVNAVRAAEPETAQQLLAYLGDERLGVRTLAIYRLEQITGDRQNFYPAADASRRRDAIRRWQKWLDRQGGVLVKPVE
;
A
#
# COMPACT_ATOMS: atom_id res chain seq x y z
N VAL A 1 10.22 14.92 4.05
CA VAL A 1 10.83 16.22 3.72
C VAL A 1 11.52 16.73 4.97
N PHE A 2 12.83 16.97 4.94
CA PHE A 2 13.59 17.51 6.07
C PHE A 2 14.15 18.88 5.71
N GLN A 3 13.93 19.85 6.59
CA GLN A 3 14.60 21.15 6.58
C GLN A 3 15.42 21.23 7.87
N VAL A 4 16.75 21.19 7.76
CA VAL A 4 17.65 21.50 8.87
C VAL A 4 18.03 22.96 8.71
N GLY A 5 17.33 23.83 9.44
CA GLY A 5 17.69 25.23 9.63
C GLY A 5 17.94 25.45 11.11
N ALA A 6 19.18 25.75 11.47
CA ALA A 6 19.54 26.16 12.83
C ALA A 6 19.03 27.58 13.06
N GLU A 7 18.06 27.75 13.95
CA GLU A 7 17.86 29.02 14.67
C GLU A 7 17.17 28.77 16.01
N GLU A 8 17.75 29.39 17.03
CA GLU A 8 17.47 29.23 18.45
C GLU A 8 16.25 30.11 18.83
N SER A 9 15.12 29.51 19.18
CA SER A 9 14.14 30.15 20.07
C SER A 9 13.12 29.18 20.65
N ALA A 10 12.99 29.29 21.97
CA ALA A 10 12.18 28.45 22.83
C ALA A 10 10.68 28.59 22.58
N VAL A 11 10.00 27.46 22.37
CA VAL A 11 8.57 27.31 22.66
C VAL A 11 8.38 25.96 23.35
N THR A 12 8.03 26.02 24.63
CA THR A 12 7.57 24.91 25.46
C THR A 12 6.18 24.46 25.01
N GLY A 13 6.03 23.18 24.66
CA GLY A 13 4.71 22.58 24.43
C GLY A 13 4.78 21.17 23.87
N VAL A 14 4.45 20.19 24.74
CA VAL A 14 4.18 18.77 24.48
C VAL A 14 5.31 18.01 23.75
N ALA A 15 5.96 17.10 24.47
CA ALA A 15 6.97 16.20 23.93
C ALA A 15 6.37 15.31 22.81
N ALA A 16 6.43 15.81 21.58
CA ALA A 16 6.33 14.99 20.38
C ALA A 16 7.54 14.06 20.39
N ALA A 17 7.30 12.75 20.30
CA ALA A 17 8.35 11.77 20.04
C ALA A 17 9.22 12.31 18.89
N GLU A 18 10.52 12.46 19.13
CA GLU A 18 11.38 13.13 18.18
C GLU A 18 11.26 12.44 16.80
N PRO A 19 10.95 13.17 15.72
CA PRO A 19 10.88 12.61 14.37
C PRO A 19 12.19 11.91 13.98
N SER A 20 13.31 12.29 14.60
CA SER A 20 14.64 11.72 14.43
C SER A 20 14.71 10.23 14.80
N ALA A 21 14.04 9.80 15.88
CA ALA A 21 14.12 8.44 16.40
C ALA A 21 13.34 7.45 15.54
N LEU A 22 12.13 7.85 15.10
CA LEU A 22 11.28 7.04 14.23
C LEU A 22 11.89 6.92 12.84
N LEU A 23 12.49 8.00 12.33
CA LEU A 23 13.25 7.95 11.07
C LEU A 23 14.49 7.08 11.20
N SER A 24 15.23 7.18 12.30
CA SER A 24 16.41 6.35 12.54
C SER A 24 16.03 4.88 12.64
N ALA A 25 14.90 4.54 13.27
CA ALA A 25 14.39 3.17 13.34
C ALA A 25 13.99 2.63 11.95
N LEU A 26 13.28 3.42 11.13
CA LEU A 26 12.92 3.02 9.77
C LEU A 26 14.13 2.89 8.84
N LEU A 27 15.12 3.78 8.96
CA LEU A 27 16.32 3.78 8.11
C LEU A 27 17.40 2.79 8.57
N SER A 28 17.33 2.31 9.81
CA SER A 28 18.26 1.28 10.34
C SER A 28 17.73 -0.14 10.20
N ALA A 29 16.46 -0.29 9.81
CA ALA A 29 15.85 -1.58 9.55
C ALA A 29 16.37 -2.18 8.24
N LYS A 30 16.60 -3.51 8.25
CA LYS A 30 16.93 -4.30 7.07
C LYS A 30 15.71 -4.50 6.16
N CYS A 31 15.20 -3.43 5.57
CA CYS A 31 14.05 -3.47 4.68
C CYS A 31 14.31 -2.72 3.38
N ASP A 32 13.47 -3.02 2.39
CA ASP A 32 13.52 -2.36 1.10
C ASP A 32 12.63 -1.11 1.14
N TYR A 33 13.19 0.04 0.80
CA TYR A 33 12.44 1.30 0.75
C TYR A 33 12.98 2.25 -0.31
N ASP A 34 12.08 3.04 -0.89
CA ASP A 34 12.47 4.13 -1.79
C ASP A 34 12.67 5.41 -0.97
N VAL A 35 13.77 6.11 -1.21
CA VAL A 35 14.05 7.41 -0.61
C VAL A 35 13.98 8.47 -1.69
N GLN A 36 13.22 9.53 -1.40
CA GLN A 36 13.13 10.72 -2.22
C GLN A 36 13.49 11.94 -1.38
N VAL A 37 14.53 12.67 -1.81
CA VAL A 37 15.00 13.90 -1.16
C VAL A 37 14.91 15.04 -2.16
N THR A 38 14.14 16.07 -1.82
CA THR A 38 14.01 17.28 -2.63
C THR A 38 14.60 18.46 -1.89
N VAL A 39 15.61 19.11 -2.50
CA VAL A 39 16.23 20.32 -1.93
C VAL A 39 15.42 21.53 -2.36
N LEU A 40 14.69 22.14 -1.42
CA LEU A 40 13.83 23.28 -1.69
C LEU A 40 14.60 24.61 -1.74
N GLN A 41 15.60 24.77 -0.87
CA GLN A 41 16.42 25.97 -0.74
C GLN A 41 17.85 25.59 -0.35
N GLY A 42 18.83 26.41 -0.76
CA GLY A 42 20.24 26.21 -0.42
C GLY A 42 20.91 25.05 -1.14
N THR A 43 21.86 24.40 -0.48
CA THR A 43 22.57 23.21 -0.96
C THR A 43 22.56 22.16 0.15
N ALA A 44 22.27 20.91 -0.19
CA ALA A 44 22.36 19.79 0.74
C ALA A 44 23.53 18.90 0.34
N MET A 45 24.31 18.45 1.32
CA MET A 45 25.31 17.40 1.10
C MET A 45 24.66 16.07 1.41
N LEU A 46 24.49 15.23 0.38
CA LEU A 46 23.93 13.89 0.50
C LEU A 46 25.05 12.86 0.35
N GLN A 47 25.19 12.00 1.34
CA GLN A 47 26.00 10.79 1.22
C GLN A 47 25.09 9.58 1.31
N VAL A 48 24.93 8.89 0.19
CA VAL A 48 24.21 7.60 0.15
C VAL A 48 25.15 6.51 0.66
N ALA A 49 24.63 5.47 1.30
CA ALA A 49 25.46 4.39 1.86
C ALA A 49 26.33 3.74 0.76
N GLY A 50 27.66 3.75 0.95
CA GLY A 50 28.63 3.27 -0.04
C GLY A 50 28.90 4.22 -1.23
N GLY A 51 28.24 5.39 -1.28
CA GLY A 51 28.42 6.40 -2.32
C GLY A 51 29.34 7.55 -1.92
N GLU A 52 29.78 8.32 -2.93
CA GLU A 52 30.49 9.58 -2.73
C GLU A 52 29.56 10.67 -2.18
N LEU A 53 30.13 11.62 -1.44
CA LEU A 53 29.42 12.80 -0.97
C LEU A 53 29.04 13.68 -2.18
N GLN A 54 27.74 13.89 -2.39
CA GLN A 54 27.22 14.68 -3.50
C GLN A 54 26.55 15.95 -3.01
N MET A 55 26.83 17.05 -3.70
CA MET A 55 26.18 18.33 -3.46
C MET A 55 24.89 18.40 -4.30
N LEU A 56 23.75 18.52 -3.63
CA LEU A 56 22.44 18.71 -4.23
C LEU A 56 22.04 20.19 -4.13
N PRO A 57 21.98 20.95 -5.23
CA PRO A 57 21.52 22.33 -5.21
C PRO A 57 19.99 22.40 -5.10
N ALA A 58 19.48 23.56 -4.69
CA ALA A 58 18.05 23.85 -4.70
C ALA A 58 17.42 23.58 -6.07
N GLY A 59 16.22 22.99 -6.08
CA GLY A 59 15.54 22.58 -7.30
C GLY A 59 16.06 21.25 -7.87
N VAL A 60 16.71 20.43 -7.06
CA VAL A 60 17.08 19.06 -7.43
C VAL A 60 16.42 18.08 -6.48
N GLN A 61 15.87 17.03 -7.07
CA GLN A 61 15.34 15.87 -6.38
C GLN A 61 16.27 14.68 -6.60
N ALA A 62 16.71 14.06 -5.53
CA ALA A 62 17.44 12.81 -5.54
C ALA A 62 16.50 11.68 -5.15
N GLU A 63 16.55 10.59 -5.90
CA GLU A 63 15.79 9.37 -5.62
C GLU A 63 16.72 8.17 -5.68
N TRP A 64 16.57 7.24 -4.73
CA TRP A 64 17.24 5.95 -4.77
C TRP A 64 16.41 4.92 -4.01
N GLN A 65 16.69 3.66 -4.27
CA GLN A 65 16.14 2.54 -3.51
C GLN A 65 17.21 2.01 -2.57
N VAL A 66 16.83 1.73 -1.32
CA VAL A 66 17.63 0.94 -0.38
C VAL A 66 17.07 -0.49 -0.40
N VAL A 67 17.97 -1.46 -0.49
CA VAL A 67 17.69 -2.89 -0.50
C VAL A 67 18.32 -3.51 0.75
N ASP A 68 17.54 -4.29 1.49
CA ASP A 68 17.92 -4.98 2.73
C ASP A 68 18.58 -4.07 3.78
N GLY A 69 18.18 -2.79 3.82
CA GLY A 69 18.70 -1.77 4.74
C GLY A 69 20.19 -1.43 4.61
N GLY A 70 20.83 -1.77 3.48
CA GLY A 70 22.28 -1.54 3.34
C GLY A 70 22.78 -1.27 1.92
N GLU A 71 22.17 -1.88 0.89
CA GLU A 71 22.58 -1.67 -0.50
C GLU A 71 21.73 -0.59 -1.14
N THR A 72 22.34 0.33 -1.90
CA THR A 72 21.59 1.37 -2.61
C THR A 72 21.63 1.17 -4.10
N SER A 73 20.46 1.17 -4.74
CA SER A 73 20.31 1.02 -6.19
C SER A 73 19.51 2.16 -6.81
N GLY A 74 19.74 2.40 -8.11
CA GLY A 74 18.88 3.30 -8.88
C GLY A 74 18.98 4.78 -8.52
N PHE A 75 20.10 5.22 -7.94
CA PHE A 75 20.30 6.63 -7.62
C PHE A 75 20.18 7.51 -8.86
N ARG A 76 19.29 8.49 -8.82
CA ARG A 76 19.05 9.46 -9.89
C ARG A 76 18.80 10.85 -9.33
N GLN A 77 19.30 11.85 -10.05
CA GLN A 77 19.00 13.26 -9.80
C GLN A 77 18.07 13.77 -10.91
N ILE A 78 16.98 14.39 -10.51
CA ILE A 78 15.96 14.91 -11.41
C ILE A 78 15.82 16.41 -11.12
N PRO A 79 15.92 17.28 -12.14
CA PRO A 79 15.56 18.68 -11.98
C PRO A 79 14.10 18.76 -11.51
N SER A 80 13.89 19.37 -10.36
CA SER A 80 12.58 19.56 -9.78
C SER A 80 12.37 21.06 -9.61
N THR A 81 11.28 21.60 -10.12
CA THR A 81 10.80 22.92 -9.72
C THR A 81 9.73 22.70 -8.67
N PRO A 82 10.08 22.37 -7.41
CA PRO A 82 9.07 22.30 -6.39
C PRO A 82 8.52 23.72 -6.22
N ALA A 83 7.23 23.89 -6.51
CA ALA A 83 6.50 25.00 -5.93
C ALA A 83 6.72 24.88 -4.42
N THR A 84 7.20 25.96 -3.80
CA THR A 84 7.45 26.06 -2.36
C THR A 84 6.41 25.24 -1.60
N ILE A 85 6.81 24.24 -0.80
CA ILE A 85 5.85 23.46 -0.02
C ILE A 85 5.13 24.46 0.88
N PRO A 86 3.86 24.75 0.61
CA PRO A 86 3.16 25.77 1.37
C PRO A 86 2.99 25.25 2.80
N VAL A 87 3.04 26.16 3.78
CA VAL A 87 2.99 25.80 5.21
C VAL A 87 1.80 24.92 5.56
N TRP A 88 0.67 25.04 4.84
CA TRP A 88 -0.51 24.19 5.03
C TRP A 88 -0.28 22.71 4.71
N MET A 89 0.70 22.37 3.87
CA MET A 89 1.06 20.98 3.52
C MET A 89 1.95 20.33 4.59
N LEU A 90 2.56 21.13 5.47
CA LEU A 90 3.33 20.68 6.64
C LEU A 90 2.54 20.79 7.94
N ALA A 91 1.52 21.64 7.97
CA ALA A 91 0.55 21.67 9.04
C ALA A 91 -0.33 20.42 8.96
N PRO A 92 -0.66 19.78 10.09
CA PRO A 92 -1.67 18.73 10.08
C PRO A 92 -2.97 19.32 9.50
N GLU A 93 -3.50 18.71 8.42
CA GLU A 93 -4.68 19.21 7.69
C GLU A 93 -5.91 19.39 8.61
N THR A 94 -5.93 18.69 9.74
CA THR A 94 -6.94 18.77 10.78
C THR A 94 -6.30 18.55 12.16
N GLU A 95 -6.87 19.16 13.20
CA GLU A 95 -6.54 18.82 14.57
C GLU A 95 -6.81 17.32 14.78
N PRO A 96 -5.81 16.52 15.22
CA PRO A 96 -5.96 15.08 15.29
C PRO A 96 -7.07 14.74 16.28
N VAL A 97 -8.10 14.05 15.78
CA VAL A 97 -9.19 13.53 16.59
C VAL A 97 -8.59 12.63 17.70
N PRO A 98 -9.02 12.73 18.97
CA PRO A 98 -8.38 12.00 20.07
C PRO A 98 -8.23 10.49 19.85
N GLU A 99 -9.20 9.88 19.17
CA GLU A 99 -9.17 8.47 18.77
C GLU A 99 -7.99 8.16 17.83
N ALA A 100 -7.74 9.02 16.83
CA ALA A 100 -6.62 8.89 15.91
C ALA A 100 -5.26 9.09 16.59
N ALA A 101 -5.21 9.96 17.61
CA ALA A 101 -3.99 10.15 18.40
C ALA A 101 -3.60 8.88 19.18
N SER A 102 -4.59 8.16 19.74
CA SER A 102 -4.35 6.91 20.46
C SER A 102 -3.78 5.82 19.56
N VAL A 103 -4.35 5.67 18.35
CA VAL A 103 -3.91 4.71 17.33
C VAL A 103 -2.47 5.01 16.87
N ARG A 104 -2.15 6.28 16.59
CA ARG A 104 -0.78 6.70 16.25
C ARG A 104 0.20 6.41 17.38
N THR A 105 -0.19 6.70 18.62
CA THR A 105 0.67 6.45 19.79
C THR A 105 0.99 4.96 19.94
N GLN A 106 0.02 4.08 19.72
CA GLN A 106 0.23 2.63 19.75
C GLN A 106 1.20 2.16 18.66
N LEU A 107 1.06 2.69 17.43
CA LEU A 107 1.96 2.37 16.32
C LEU A 107 3.38 2.87 16.60
N THR A 108 3.53 4.14 17.01
CA THR A 108 4.81 4.76 17.33
C THR A 108 5.53 3.97 18.43
N LYS A 109 4.83 3.61 19.51
CA LYS A 109 5.42 2.80 20.59
C LYS A 109 5.91 1.44 20.11
N SER A 110 5.21 0.82 19.17
CA SER A 110 5.60 -0.48 18.61
C SER A 110 6.86 -0.37 17.74
N LEU A 111 6.99 0.73 16.99
CA LEU A 111 8.16 1.01 16.16
C LEU A 111 9.38 1.49 16.98
N GLU A 112 9.16 2.26 18.05
CA GLU A 112 10.20 2.77 18.96
C GLU A 112 10.84 1.68 19.82
N ALA A 113 10.19 0.53 19.98
CA ALA A 113 10.75 -0.61 20.70
C ALA A 113 12.05 -1.16 20.05
N GLY A 114 12.36 -0.72 18.82
CA GLY A 114 13.52 -1.13 18.03
C GLY A 114 13.30 -2.48 17.35
N GLY A 115 14.10 -2.75 16.31
CA GLY A 115 14.01 -3.98 15.51
C GLY A 115 13.42 -3.75 14.12
N ASP A 116 13.03 -4.84 13.46
CA ASP A 116 12.42 -4.77 12.13
C ASP A 116 10.98 -4.22 12.24
N PRO A 117 10.68 -3.05 11.63
CA PRO A 117 9.35 -2.45 11.65
C PRO A 117 8.30 -3.38 11.04
N ARG A 118 8.68 -4.26 10.11
CA ARG A 118 7.79 -5.27 9.52
C ARG A 118 7.30 -6.23 10.58
N GLU A 119 8.19 -6.76 11.42
CA GLU A 119 7.83 -7.70 12.47
C GLU A 119 7.06 -7.02 13.61
N ALA A 120 7.48 -5.80 13.98
CA ALA A 120 6.90 -5.06 15.10
C ALA A 120 5.41 -4.74 14.89
N ILE A 121 4.99 -4.46 13.65
CA ILE A 121 3.61 -4.08 13.35
C ILE A 121 2.71 -5.28 13.06
N LEU A 122 3.24 -6.46 12.69
CA LEU A 122 2.42 -7.60 12.24
C LEU A 122 1.24 -7.93 13.17
N PRO A 123 1.41 -7.95 14.51
CA PRO A 123 0.30 -8.22 15.43
C PRO A 123 -0.82 -7.16 15.38
N LEU A 124 -0.51 -5.94 14.95
CA LEU A 124 -1.44 -4.82 14.88
C LEU A 124 -2.35 -4.88 13.65
N VAL A 125 -1.99 -5.66 12.62
CA VAL A 125 -2.79 -5.78 11.39
C VAL A 125 -4.18 -6.39 11.67
N ALA A 126 -4.23 -7.36 12.58
CA ALA A 126 -5.45 -8.05 12.99
C ALA A 126 -6.11 -7.45 14.25
N ASP A 127 -5.80 -6.19 14.58
CA ASP A 127 -6.43 -5.50 15.70
C ASP A 127 -7.95 -5.40 15.51
N ARG A 128 -8.70 -5.39 16.61
CA ARG A 128 -10.16 -5.24 16.58
C ARG A 128 -10.58 -3.89 16.00
N ASN A 129 -9.73 -2.88 16.14
CA ASN A 129 -9.92 -1.59 15.51
C ASN A 129 -9.27 -1.59 14.11
N PRO A 130 -10.06 -1.58 13.02
CA PRO A 130 -9.53 -1.65 11.66
C PRO A 130 -8.62 -0.46 11.31
N GLU A 131 -8.75 0.68 11.97
CA GLU A 131 -7.86 1.84 11.78
C GLU A 131 -6.41 1.54 12.20
N VAL A 132 -6.22 0.75 13.27
CA VAL A 132 -4.90 0.27 13.69
C VAL A 132 -4.34 -0.66 12.61
N GLY A 133 -5.16 -1.58 12.10
CA GLY A 133 -4.78 -2.51 11.05
C GLY A 133 -4.42 -1.82 9.74
N LEU A 134 -5.11 -0.73 9.39
CA LEU A 134 -4.82 0.09 8.21
C LEU A 134 -3.46 0.75 8.30
N LEU A 135 -3.16 1.43 9.41
CA LEU A 135 -1.85 2.07 9.57
C LEU A 135 -0.71 1.05 9.67
N ALA A 136 -0.94 -0.09 10.32
CA ALA A 136 0.04 -1.18 10.33
C ALA A 136 0.30 -1.68 8.90
N THR A 137 -0.76 -1.91 8.11
CA THR A 137 -0.63 -2.30 6.70
C THR A 137 0.13 -1.26 5.89
N GLU A 138 -0.08 0.04 6.14
CA GLU A 138 0.69 1.11 5.49
C GLU A 138 2.19 0.97 5.73
N VAL A 139 2.61 0.63 6.95
CA VAL A 139 4.02 0.37 7.26
C VAL A 139 4.56 -0.80 6.43
N LEU A 140 3.80 -1.89 6.26
CA LEU A 140 4.22 -3.01 5.40
C LEU A 140 4.34 -2.62 3.93
N VAL A 141 3.44 -1.76 3.44
CA VAL A 141 3.50 -1.27 2.07
C VAL A 141 4.71 -0.38 1.86
N LEU A 142 4.97 0.55 2.78
CA LEU A 142 6.12 1.45 2.74
C LEU A 142 7.46 0.71 2.84
N THR A 143 7.51 -0.35 3.65
CA THR A 143 8.70 -1.23 3.80
C THR A 143 8.74 -2.37 2.78
N ARG A 144 7.85 -2.35 1.78
CA ARG A 144 7.74 -3.32 0.68
C ARG A 144 7.75 -4.78 1.14
N SER A 145 7.11 -5.09 2.25
CA SER A 145 7.07 -6.45 2.80
C SER A 145 6.08 -7.34 2.03
N VAL A 146 6.44 -7.73 0.80
CA VAL A 146 5.59 -8.49 -0.13
C VAL A 146 5.12 -9.79 0.50
N ASP A 147 6.01 -10.57 1.13
CA ASP A 147 5.63 -11.84 1.74
C ASP A 147 4.68 -11.67 2.92
N SER A 148 4.88 -10.65 3.76
CA SER A 148 3.94 -10.33 4.85
C SER A 148 2.57 -9.95 4.30
N LEU A 149 2.52 -9.07 3.30
CA LEU A 149 1.27 -8.63 2.67
C LEU A 149 0.55 -9.80 1.99
N LEU A 150 1.27 -10.70 1.31
CA LEU A 150 0.69 -11.89 0.70
C LEU A 150 0.19 -12.90 1.74
N ASN A 151 0.89 -13.07 2.86
CA ASN A 151 0.41 -13.93 3.94
C ASN A 151 -0.90 -13.36 4.53
N LEU A 152 -0.91 -12.06 4.84
CA LEU A 152 -2.10 -11.35 5.34
C LEU A 152 -3.26 -11.34 4.34
N PHE A 153 -2.98 -11.36 3.03
CA PHE A 153 -4.00 -11.49 2.00
C PHE A 153 -4.81 -12.80 2.11
N PHE A 154 -4.27 -13.85 2.72
CA PHE A 154 -4.98 -15.11 2.93
C PHE A 154 -5.62 -15.24 4.32
N GLU A 155 -5.46 -14.24 5.20
CA GLU A 155 -6.06 -14.21 6.52
C GLU A 155 -7.49 -13.64 6.48
N ASP A 156 -8.27 -13.95 7.53
CA ASP A 156 -9.62 -13.40 7.73
C ASP A 156 -9.53 -12.05 8.46
N LEU A 157 -9.21 -10.99 7.72
CA LEU A 157 -9.14 -9.61 8.22
C LEU A 157 -10.41 -8.81 7.92
N ASP A 158 -10.51 -7.64 8.55
CA ASP A 158 -11.54 -6.66 8.19
C ASP A 158 -11.43 -6.25 6.71
N GLU A 159 -12.57 -6.04 6.05
CA GLU A 159 -12.63 -5.75 4.61
C GLU A 159 -11.80 -4.51 4.24
N VAL A 160 -11.77 -3.48 5.09
CA VAL A 160 -11.04 -2.24 4.80
C VAL A 160 -9.53 -2.49 4.83
N VAL A 161 -9.06 -3.28 5.80
CA VAL A 161 -7.65 -3.71 5.89
C VAL A 161 -7.28 -4.58 4.69
N GLN A 162 -8.14 -5.54 4.34
CA GLN A 162 -7.93 -6.43 3.19
C GLN A 162 -7.81 -5.65 1.87
N ARG A 163 -8.65 -4.63 1.67
CA ARG A 163 -8.56 -3.73 0.50
C ARG A 163 -7.24 -2.96 0.48
N ARG A 164 -6.80 -2.44 1.63
CA ARG A 164 -5.51 -1.74 1.72
C ARG A 164 -4.33 -2.65 1.38
N ILE A 165 -4.36 -3.93 1.78
CA ILE A 165 -3.36 -4.93 1.38
C ILE A 165 -3.35 -5.11 -0.14
N ILE A 166 -4.52 -5.25 -0.77
CA ILE A 166 -4.66 -5.36 -2.23
C ILE A 166 -4.07 -4.14 -2.94
N ASP A 167 -4.43 -2.94 -2.48
CA ASP A 167 -3.90 -1.68 -3.03
C ASP A 167 -2.39 -1.56 -2.84
N GLY A 168 -1.88 -2.03 -1.70
CA GLY A 168 -0.46 -2.08 -1.37
C GLY A 168 0.33 -2.98 -2.32
N LEU A 169 -0.15 -4.22 -2.50
CA LEU A 169 0.43 -5.18 -3.43
C LEU A 169 0.40 -4.65 -4.88
N GLN A 170 -0.70 -4.01 -5.28
CA GLN A 170 -0.83 -3.40 -6.60
C GLN A 170 0.15 -2.22 -6.78
N ALA A 171 0.30 -1.35 -5.77
CA ALA A 171 1.23 -0.24 -5.81
C ALA A 171 2.69 -0.74 -5.91
N ILE A 172 3.05 -1.79 -5.17
CA ILE A 172 4.37 -2.43 -5.23
C ILE A 172 4.60 -3.07 -6.61
N ALA A 173 3.63 -3.81 -7.15
CA ALA A 173 3.73 -4.39 -8.50
C ALA A 173 3.83 -3.34 -9.62
N GLY A 174 3.27 -2.15 -9.39
CA GLY A 174 3.33 -1.01 -10.29
C GLY A 174 4.65 -0.25 -10.25
N SER A 175 5.47 -0.40 -9.21
CA SER A 175 6.69 0.39 -9.05
C SER A 175 7.88 -0.14 -9.84
N SER A 176 7.99 -1.47 -10.05
CA SER A 176 9.07 -2.08 -10.83
C SER A 176 8.71 -3.47 -11.36
N GLU A 177 9.40 -3.91 -12.42
CA GLU A 177 9.26 -5.27 -12.94
C GLU A 177 9.76 -6.32 -11.94
N THR A 178 10.85 -6.04 -11.23
CA THR A 178 11.41 -6.91 -10.19
C THR A 178 10.40 -7.18 -9.08
N ALA A 179 9.71 -6.14 -8.59
CA ALA A 179 8.69 -6.29 -7.57
C ALA A 179 7.47 -7.10 -8.07
N ARG A 180 7.09 -6.92 -9.34
CA ARG A 180 6.03 -7.71 -9.97
C ARG A 180 6.40 -9.19 -10.08
N GLU A 181 7.64 -9.47 -10.46
CA GLU A 181 8.16 -10.83 -10.54
C GLU A 181 8.21 -11.49 -9.16
N LEU A 182 8.68 -10.77 -8.14
CA LEU A 182 8.67 -11.24 -6.75
C LEU A 182 7.25 -11.62 -6.28
N ILE A 183 6.26 -10.77 -6.54
CA ILE A 183 4.85 -11.07 -6.20
C ILE A 183 4.37 -12.33 -6.94
N ARG A 184 4.72 -12.48 -8.22
CA ARG A 184 4.34 -13.64 -9.04
C ARG A 184 4.96 -14.93 -8.50
N GLU A 185 6.25 -14.92 -8.18
CA GLU A 185 6.96 -16.05 -7.59
C GLU A 185 6.38 -16.41 -6.22
N SER A 186 6.20 -15.42 -5.35
CA SER A 186 5.60 -15.62 -4.02
C SER A 186 4.16 -16.15 -4.09
N LEU A 187 3.35 -15.76 -5.07
CA LEU A 187 2.03 -16.37 -5.27
C LEU A 187 2.12 -17.82 -5.73
N SER A 188 3.07 -18.14 -6.61
CA SER A 188 3.23 -19.50 -7.15
C SER A 188 3.68 -20.53 -6.10
N THR A 189 4.33 -20.08 -5.02
CA THR A 189 4.71 -20.94 -3.89
C THR A 189 3.55 -21.21 -2.92
N ARG A 190 2.51 -20.37 -2.93
CA ARG A 190 1.37 -20.43 -2.00
C ARG A 190 0.13 -21.08 -2.61
N LEU A 191 0.02 -21.09 -3.94
CA LEU A 191 -1.18 -21.46 -4.65
C LEU A 191 -0.91 -22.41 -5.83
N PRO A 192 -1.90 -23.22 -6.24
CA PRO A 192 -1.85 -23.92 -7.52
C PRO A 192 -1.58 -22.95 -8.67
N MET A 193 -0.78 -23.38 -9.66
CA MET A 193 -0.28 -22.49 -10.73
C MET A 193 -1.41 -21.73 -11.46
N ALA A 194 -2.53 -22.39 -11.76
CA ALA A 194 -3.67 -21.74 -12.41
C ALA A 194 -4.28 -20.63 -11.54
N GLU A 195 -4.41 -20.84 -10.23
CA GLU A 195 -4.93 -19.83 -9.30
C GLU A 195 -3.93 -18.69 -9.10
N ALA A 196 -2.64 -18.99 -8.97
CA ALA A 196 -1.59 -17.99 -8.82
C ALA A 196 -1.57 -17.02 -10.01
N ILE A 197 -1.66 -17.55 -11.24
CA ILE A 197 -1.72 -16.74 -12.48
C ILE A 197 -2.94 -15.81 -12.46
N ASN A 198 -4.10 -16.34 -12.10
CA ASN A 198 -5.34 -15.58 -12.11
C ASN A 198 -5.37 -14.50 -11.01
N ILE A 199 -4.96 -14.83 -9.79
CA ILE A 199 -4.90 -13.86 -8.69
C ILE A 199 -3.86 -12.78 -8.98
N ASN A 200 -2.67 -13.14 -9.51
CA ASN A 200 -1.68 -12.15 -9.93
C ASN A 200 -2.24 -11.21 -11.01
N SER A 201 -2.94 -11.77 -11.99
CA SER A 201 -3.64 -11.02 -13.02
C SER A 201 -4.66 -10.04 -12.43
N LEU A 202 -5.47 -10.46 -11.46
CA LEU A 202 -6.45 -9.60 -10.79
C LEU A 202 -5.81 -8.55 -9.87
N LEU A 203 -4.71 -8.85 -9.19
CA LEU A 203 -3.96 -7.88 -8.39
C LEU A 203 -3.41 -6.74 -9.25
N ASN A 204 -2.99 -7.02 -10.49
CA ASN A 204 -2.56 -5.99 -11.44
C ASN A 204 -3.73 -5.15 -12.02
N GLY A 205 -4.98 -5.52 -11.72
CA GLY A 205 -6.17 -4.82 -12.17
C GLY A 205 -6.76 -5.38 -13.46
N VAL A 206 -7.98 -4.93 -13.77
CA VAL A 206 -8.73 -5.30 -14.97
C VAL A 206 -8.91 -4.05 -15.82
N ASN A 207 -8.29 -4.01 -16.99
CA ASN A 207 -8.46 -2.89 -17.92
C ASN A 207 -9.79 -3.02 -18.70
N ALA A 208 -10.18 -1.94 -19.40
CA ALA A 208 -11.44 -1.90 -20.14
C ALA A 208 -11.56 -3.00 -21.21
N VAL A 209 -10.45 -3.38 -21.85
CA VAL A 209 -10.42 -4.45 -22.86
C VAL A 209 -10.81 -5.79 -22.23
N ARG A 210 -10.15 -6.16 -21.12
CA ARG A 210 -10.48 -7.39 -20.40
C ARG A 210 -11.86 -7.34 -19.76
N ALA A 211 -12.31 -6.18 -19.28
CA ALA A 211 -13.65 -6.01 -18.72
C ALA A 211 -14.76 -6.23 -19.78
N ALA A 212 -14.44 -6.08 -21.07
CA ALA A 212 -15.34 -6.39 -22.18
C ALA A 212 -15.33 -7.88 -22.58
N GLU A 213 -14.45 -8.70 -22.00
CA GLU A 213 -14.39 -10.15 -22.24
C GLU A 213 -15.36 -10.89 -21.30
N PRO A 214 -16.28 -11.73 -21.81
CA PRO A 214 -17.20 -12.51 -20.98
C PRO A 214 -16.50 -13.43 -19.98
N GLU A 215 -15.33 -13.97 -20.35
CA GLU A 215 -14.52 -14.84 -19.50
C GLU A 215 -14.08 -14.13 -18.22
N THR A 216 -13.68 -12.86 -18.32
CA THR A 216 -13.30 -12.03 -17.16
C THR A 216 -14.48 -11.86 -16.20
N ALA A 217 -15.68 -11.60 -16.73
CA ALA A 217 -16.88 -11.47 -15.92
C ALA A 217 -17.22 -12.76 -15.18
N GLN A 218 -17.18 -13.90 -15.88
CA GLN A 218 -17.43 -15.23 -15.30
C GLN A 218 -16.41 -15.58 -14.22
N GLN A 219 -15.13 -15.27 -14.47
CA GLN A 219 -14.06 -15.52 -13.52
C GLN A 219 -14.22 -14.70 -12.23
N LEU A 220 -14.53 -13.41 -12.34
CA LEU A 220 -14.80 -12.57 -11.18
C LEU A 220 -16.01 -13.06 -10.38
N LEU A 221 -17.09 -13.50 -11.05
CA LEU A 221 -18.23 -14.11 -10.36
C LEU A 221 -17.87 -15.41 -9.65
N ALA A 222 -17.05 -16.27 -10.27
CA ALA A 222 -16.58 -17.49 -9.63
C ALA A 222 -15.82 -17.17 -8.34
N TYR A 223 -14.97 -16.14 -8.35
CA TYR A 223 -14.20 -15.72 -7.18
C TYR A 223 -15.01 -15.07 -6.07
N LEU A 224 -16.19 -14.49 -6.34
CA LEU A 224 -17.13 -14.11 -5.28
C LEU A 224 -17.59 -15.32 -4.44
N GLY A 225 -17.56 -16.51 -5.04
CA GLY A 225 -17.89 -17.79 -4.42
C GLY A 225 -16.75 -18.46 -3.66
N ASP A 226 -15.52 -17.96 -3.77
CA ASP A 226 -14.31 -18.58 -3.17
C ASP A 226 -14.43 -18.72 -1.64
N GLU A 227 -13.74 -19.69 -1.06
CA GLU A 227 -13.73 -19.93 0.38
C GLU A 227 -12.91 -18.89 1.14
N ARG A 228 -11.84 -18.39 0.52
CA ARG A 228 -10.91 -17.41 1.11
C ARG A 228 -11.48 -16.00 1.06
N LEU A 229 -11.45 -15.31 2.20
CA LEU A 229 -11.96 -13.94 2.31
C LEU A 229 -11.22 -12.98 1.36
N GLY A 230 -9.90 -13.04 1.31
CA GLY A 230 -9.09 -12.19 0.43
C GLY A 230 -9.44 -12.28 -1.05
N VAL A 231 -9.72 -13.50 -1.55
CA VAL A 231 -10.10 -13.73 -2.96
C VAL A 231 -11.47 -13.12 -3.25
N ARG A 232 -12.45 -13.29 -2.34
CA ARG A 232 -13.77 -12.65 -2.46
C ARG A 232 -13.67 -11.14 -2.44
N THR A 233 -12.84 -10.59 -1.55
CA THR A 233 -12.62 -9.14 -1.43
C THR A 233 -11.98 -8.59 -2.70
N LEU A 234 -10.94 -9.25 -3.23
CA LEU A 234 -10.32 -8.87 -4.50
C LEU A 234 -11.32 -8.86 -5.65
N ALA A 235 -12.14 -9.91 -5.76
CA ALA A 235 -13.13 -10.02 -6.82
C ALA A 235 -14.19 -8.91 -6.75
N ILE A 236 -14.79 -8.67 -5.57
CA ILE A 236 -15.78 -7.59 -5.45
C ILE A 236 -15.16 -6.22 -5.64
N TYR A 237 -13.92 -6.03 -5.17
CA TYR A 237 -13.21 -4.77 -5.33
C TYR A 237 -12.96 -4.44 -6.80
N ARG A 238 -12.59 -5.44 -7.62
CA ARG A 238 -12.48 -5.25 -9.08
C ARG A 238 -13.82 -4.99 -9.75
N LEU A 239 -14.87 -5.71 -9.36
CA LEU A 239 -16.22 -5.44 -9.89
C LEU A 239 -16.66 -4.01 -9.58
N GLU A 240 -16.49 -3.55 -8.33
CA GLU A 240 -16.80 -2.17 -7.91
C GLU A 240 -16.02 -1.13 -8.71
N GLN A 241 -14.73 -1.34 -8.93
CA GLN A 241 -13.90 -0.42 -9.72
C GLN A 241 -14.35 -0.31 -11.18
N ILE A 242 -14.85 -1.41 -11.74
CA ILE A 242 -15.27 -1.48 -13.15
C ILE A 242 -16.69 -0.93 -13.33
N THR A 243 -17.63 -1.30 -12.46
CA THR A 243 -19.06 -1.03 -12.64
C THR A 243 -19.60 0.11 -11.78
N GLY A 244 -18.85 0.52 -10.74
CA GLY A 244 -19.28 1.48 -9.74
C GLY A 244 -20.31 0.94 -8.74
N ASP A 245 -20.62 -0.37 -8.76
CA ASP A 245 -21.62 -0.98 -7.89
C ASP A 245 -21.12 -2.32 -7.33
N ARG A 246 -21.53 -2.62 -6.09
CA ARG A 246 -21.21 -3.86 -5.37
C ARG A 246 -22.37 -4.84 -5.30
N GLN A 247 -23.58 -4.46 -5.74
CA GLN A 247 -24.80 -5.27 -5.71
C GLN A 247 -25.14 -5.84 -4.31
N ASN A 248 -24.82 -5.08 -3.26
CA ASN A 248 -24.92 -5.49 -1.86
C ASN A 248 -24.17 -6.80 -1.55
N PHE A 249 -23.04 -7.05 -2.22
CA PHE A 249 -22.15 -8.15 -1.88
C PHE A 249 -21.18 -7.72 -0.77
N TYR A 250 -21.08 -8.53 0.29
CA TYR A 250 -20.16 -8.34 1.40
C TYR A 250 -19.32 -9.62 1.57
N PRO A 251 -17.98 -9.57 1.42
CA PRO A 251 -17.10 -10.75 1.44
C PRO A 251 -17.18 -11.60 2.71
N ALA A 252 -17.39 -10.96 3.87
CA ALA A 252 -17.47 -11.62 5.17
C ALA A 252 -18.90 -12.07 5.55
N ALA A 253 -19.91 -11.80 4.69
CA ALA A 253 -21.27 -12.25 4.97
C ALA A 253 -21.41 -13.78 4.89
N ASP A 254 -22.44 -14.29 5.55
CA ASP A 254 -22.78 -15.71 5.50
C ASP A 254 -22.99 -16.19 4.06
N ALA A 255 -22.76 -17.49 3.85
CA ALA A 255 -22.82 -18.10 2.53
C ALA A 255 -24.19 -17.96 1.84
N SER A 256 -25.29 -17.80 2.59
CA SER A 256 -26.61 -17.57 1.99
C SER A 256 -26.68 -16.17 1.37
N ARG A 257 -26.33 -15.14 2.15
CA ARG A 257 -26.30 -13.75 1.67
C ARG A 257 -25.35 -13.57 0.49
N ARG A 258 -24.17 -14.20 0.52
CA ARG A 258 -23.22 -14.18 -0.60
C ARG A 258 -23.82 -14.80 -1.87
N ARG A 259 -24.43 -15.99 -1.78
CA ARG A 259 -25.08 -16.65 -2.93
C ARG A 259 -26.20 -15.79 -3.53
N ASP A 260 -26.99 -15.13 -2.70
CA ASP A 260 -28.05 -14.25 -3.20
C ASP A 260 -27.50 -13.01 -3.91
N ALA A 261 -26.40 -12.44 -3.41
CA ALA A 261 -25.67 -11.37 -4.08
C ALA A 261 -25.05 -11.81 -5.42
N ILE A 262 -24.44 -13.01 -5.47
CA ILE A 262 -23.90 -13.59 -6.71
C ILE A 262 -25.02 -13.79 -7.74
N ARG A 263 -26.21 -14.25 -7.33
CA ARG A 263 -27.38 -14.34 -8.23
C ARG A 263 -27.83 -12.99 -8.78
N ARG A 264 -27.75 -11.92 -7.97
CA ARG A 264 -28.05 -10.55 -8.45
C ARG A 264 -27.04 -10.10 -9.50
N TRP A 265 -25.76 -10.35 -9.23
CA TRP A 265 -24.68 -10.11 -10.17
C TRP A 265 -24.86 -10.87 -11.48
N GLN A 266 -25.18 -12.17 -11.43
CA GLN A 266 -25.46 -12.97 -12.63
C GLN A 266 -26.61 -12.37 -13.45
N LYS A 267 -27.74 -12.05 -12.79
CA LYS A 267 -28.89 -11.42 -13.47
C LYS A 267 -28.54 -10.06 -14.08
N TRP A 268 -27.65 -9.30 -13.45
CA TRP A 268 -27.17 -8.03 -14.00
C TRP A 268 -26.32 -8.27 -15.24
N LEU A 269 -25.37 -9.21 -15.18
CA LEU A 269 -24.51 -9.58 -16.32
C LEU A 269 -25.31 -10.11 -17.50
N ASP A 270 -26.32 -10.95 -17.26
CA ASP A 270 -27.20 -11.47 -18.32
C ASP A 270 -27.90 -10.33 -19.08
N ARG A 271 -28.28 -9.23 -18.39
CA ARG A 271 -28.86 -8.04 -19.03
C ARG A 271 -27.83 -7.21 -19.80
N GLN A 272 -26.56 -7.29 -19.42
CA GLN A 272 -25.45 -6.60 -20.11
C GLN A 272 -24.86 -7.43 -21.26
N GLY A 273 -25.41 -8.61 -21.57
CA GLY A 273 -24.89 -9.49 -22.61
C GLY A 273 -23.67 -10.29 -22.18
N GLY A 274 -23.47 -10.47 -20.87
CA GLY A 274 -22.39 -11.29 -20.30
C GLY A 274 -21.06 -10.55 -20.08
N VAL A 275 -21.00 -9.24 -20.31
CA VAL A 275 -19.79 -8.41 -20.17
C VAL A 275 -19.95 -7.36 -19.07
N LEU A 276 -18.83 -6.93 -18.47
CA LEU A 276 -18.85 -5.91 -17.40
C LEU A 276 -18.93 -4.49 -17.96
N VAL A 277 -18.30 -4.26 -19.11
CA VAL A 277 -18.30 -3.00 -19.83
C VAL A 277 -18.55 -3.29 -21.30
N LYS A 278 -19.37 -2.46 -21.96
CA LYS A 278 -19.55 -2.57 -23.41
C LYS A 278 -18.30 -2.05 -24.12
N PRO A 279 -17.85 -2.69 -25.21
CA PRO A 279 -16.78 -2.15 -26.02
C PRO A 279 -17.15 -0.72 -26.46
N VAL A 280 -16.21 0.21 -26.35
CA VAL A 280 -16.38 1.55 -26.92
C VAL A 280 -16.35 1.38 -28.44
N GLU A 281 -17.43 1.74 -29.12
CA GLU A 281 -17.53 1.75 -30.59
C GLU A 281 -16.59 2.78 -31.22
#